data_AF-A0A355C869-F1
#
_entry.id   AF-A0A355C869-F1
#
_cell.length_a   1.000
_cell.length_b   1.000
_cell.length_c   1.000
_cell.angle_alpha   90.00
_cell.angle_beta   90.00
_cell.angle_gamma   90.00
#
_symmetry.space_group_name_H-M   'P 1'
#
loop_
_entity.id
_entity.type
_entity.pdbx_description
1 polymer ?
#
loop_
_entity_poly.entity_id
_entity_poly.type
_entity_poly.pdbx_seq_one_letter_code
_entity_poly.pdbx_strand_id
1 'polypeptide(L)'
;MLNKIIRFSVRHKLIIILFTITIIGFGIFALANLSVGAVPDITNNQVQVITTSANLATQDVEQYITMPVELAMANLPGVKEIRSVSKFGLSV
;
A
#
# COMPACT_ATOMS: atom_id res chain seq x y z
N MET A 1 33.86 9.89 27.85
CA MET A 1 32.79 10.58 27.09
C MET A 1 31.42 10.46 27.76
N LEU A 2 30.97 9.24 28.11
CA LEU A 2 29.69 9.00 28.80
C LEU A 2 29.53 9.81 30.11
N ASN A 3 30.58 9.85 30.93
CA ASN A 3 30.59 10.64 32.18
C ASN A 3 30.37 12.15 31.96
N LYS A 4 30.72 12.68 30.78
CA LYS A 4 30.50 14.09 30.43
C LYS A 4 29.03 14.36 30.11
N ILE A 5 28.36 13.40 29.44
CA ILE A 5 26.92 13.44 29.15
C ILE A 5 26.13 13.32 30.45
N ILE A 6 26.45 12.34 31.30
CA ILE A 6 25.77 12.15 32.58
C ILE A 6 25.92 13.39 33.47
N ARG A 7 27.12 13.97 33.53
CA ARG A 7 27.38 15.18 34.35
C ARG A 7 26.68 16.42 33.78
N PHE A 8 26.57 16.54 32.46
CA PHE A 8 25.75 17.55 31.79
C PHE A 8 24.27 17.35 32.12
N SER A 9 23.82 16.10 32.14
CA SER A 9 22.44 15.74 32.41
C SER A 9 22.00 16.04 33.84
N VAL A 10 22.84 15.70 34.81
CA VAL A 10 22.57 15.99 36.23
C VAL A 10 22.62 17.50 36.50
N ARG A 11 23.51 18.24 35.82
CA ARG A 11 23.61 19.70 35.95
C ARG A 11 22.39 20.43 35.39
N HIS A 12 21.83 19.97 34.27
CA HIS A 12 20.69 20.59 33.59
C HIS A 12 19.40 19.77 33.74
N LYS A 13 19.09 19.36 34.98
CA LYS A 13 17.94 18.51 35.30
C LYS A 13 16.61 19.03 34.75
N LEU A 14 16.37 20.34 34.78
CA LEU A 14 15.13 20.95 34.28
C LEU A 14 14.98 20.81 32.76
N ILE A 15 16.07 21.03 32.01
CA ILE A 15 16.07 20.92 30.54
C ILE A 15 15.78 19.48 30.13
N ILE A 16 16.34 18.49 30.84
CA ILE A 16 16.10 17.08 30.54
C ILE A 16 14.70 16.64 30.92
N ILE A 17 14.17 17.11 32.04
CA ILE A 17 12.78 16.84 32.40
C ILE A 17 11.83 17.41 31.34
N LEU A 18 12.06 18.65 30.89
CA LEU A 18 11.28 19.25 29.81
C LEU A 18 11.35 18.40 28.53
N PHE A 19 12.56 18.02 28.11
CA PHE A 19 12.76 17.17 26.93
C PHE A 19 12.02 15.83 27.05
N THR A 20 12.07 15.22 28.23
CA THR A 20 11.40 13.95 28.52
C THR A 20 9.88 14.11 28.41
N ILE A 21 9.32 15.17 28.99
CA ILE A 21 7.89 15.47 28.91
C ILE A 21 7.45 15.73 27.46
N THR A 22 8.24 16.48 26.69
CA THR A 22 7.96 16.73 25.27
C THR A 22 7.97 15.43 24.47
N ILE A 23 8.93 14.54 24.70
CA ILE A 23 8.99 13.22 24.03
C ILE A 23 7.77 12.38 24.41
N ILE A 24 7.38 12.36 25.68
CA ILE A 24 6.19 11.62 26.13
C ILE A 24 4.93 12.18 25.46
N GLY A 25 4.74 13.51 25.46
CA GLY A 25 3.59 14.15 24.83
C GLY A 25 3.52 13.89 23.33
N PHE A 26 4.66 13.96 22.64
CA PHE A 26 4.75 13.63 21.22
C PHE A 26 4.49 12.13 20.96
N GLY A 27 4.97 11.25 21.83
CA GLY A 27 4.71 9.81 21.76
C GLY A 27 3.23 9.47 21.91
N ILE A 28 2.51 10.12 22.83
CA ILE A 28 1.07 9.96 23.00
C ILE A 28 0.32 10.47 21.76
N PHE A 29 0.71 11.64 21.23
CA PHE A 29 0.12 12.16 20.00
C PHE A 29 0.35 11.21 18.83
N ALA A 30 1.56 10.67 18.67
CA ALA A 30 1.89 9.71 17.62
C ALA A 30 1.10 8.40 17.76
N LEU A 31 0.94 7.88 18.98
CA LEU A 31 0.12 6.70 19.25
C LEU A 31 -1.36 6.92 18.90
N ALA A 32 -1.90 8.11 19.20
CA ALA A 32 -3.29 8.44 18.88
C ALA A 32 -3.53 8.62 17.36
N ASN A 33 -2.52 9.06 16.62
CA ASN A 33 -2.60 9.25 15.16
C ASN A 33 -2.13 8.02 14.37
N LEU A 34 -1.63 6.98 15.03
CA LEU A 34 -1.20 5.78 14.34
C LEU A 34 -2.44 5.04 13.82
N SER A 35 -2.57 4.97 12.49
CA SER A 35 -3.60 4.15 11.86
C SER A 35 -3.24 2.67 12.06
N VAL A 36 -3.91 2.01 13.00
CA VAL A 36 -3.73 0.58 13.27
C VAL A 36 -4.79 -0.19 12.49
N GLY A 37 -4.34 -0.97 11.51
CA GLY A 37 -5.18 -1.98 10.85
C GLY A 37 -5.33 -3.22 11.73
N ALA A 38 -6.50 -3.87 11.69
CA ALA A 38 -6.76 -5.09 12.45
C ALA A 38 -5.93 -6.30 11.97
N VAL A 39 -5.47 -6.26 10.72
CA VAL A 39 -4.67 -7.31 10.07
C VAL A 39 -3.61 -6.66 9.19
N PRO A 40 -2.44 -7.30 9.02
CA PRO A 40 -1.50 -6.88 8.00
C PRO A 40 -2.14 -7.07 6.62
N ASP A 41 -1.86 -6.14 5.71
CA ASP A 41 -2.28 -6.29 4.33
C ASP A 41 -1.51 -7.47 3.69
N ILE A 42 -2.25 -8.52 3.38
CA ILE A 42 -1.76 -9.75 2.71
C ILE A 42 -2.18 -9.78 1.24
N THR A 43 -2.74 -8.69 0.71
CA THR A 43 -3.15 -8.63 -0.68
C THR A 43 -1.93 -8.53 -1.61
N ASN A 44 -2.02 -9.20 -2.75
CA ASN A 44 -1.03 -9.04 -3.80
C ASN A 44 -1.28 -7.73 -4.53
N ASN A 45 -0.22 -7.10 -5.04
CA ASN A 45 -0.37 -5.95 -5.93
C ASN A 45 -1.05 -6.41 -7.24
N GLN A 46 -2.30 -6.02 -7.43
CA GLN A 46 -3.12 -6.40 -8.57
C GLN A 46 -3.58 -5.15 -9.32
N VAL A 47 -3.47 -5.20 -10.64
CA VAL A 47 -4.02 -4.19 -11.56
C VAL A 47 -5.16 -4.84 -12.32
N GLN A 48 -6.35 -4.22 -12.29
CA GLN A 48 -7.55 -4.72 -12.97
C GLN A 48 -7.89 -3.80 -14.14
N VAL A 49 -8.11 -4.39 -15.32
CA VAL A 49 -8.49 -3.67 -16.54
C VAL A 49 -9.91 -4.07 -16.90
N ILE A 50 -10.86 -3.16 -16.69
CA ILE A 50 -12.28 -3.41 -16.96
C ILE A 50 -12.64 -2.76 -18.29
N THR A 51 -13.03 -3.58 -19.26
CA THR A 51 -13.53 -3.12 -20.56
C THR A 51 -14.98 -3.55 -20.75
N THR A 52 -15.86 -2.60 -21.08
CA THR A 52 -17.28 -2.87 -21.33
C THR A 52 -17.60 -2.76 -22.82
N SER A 53 -18.50 -3.61 -23.31
CA SER A 53 -18.98 -3.58 -24.69
C SER A 53 -20.47 -3.93 -24.74
N ALA A 54 -21.34 -2.99 -25.11
CA ALA A 54 -22.79 -3.18 -24.95
C ALA A 54 -23.41 -4.30 -25.82
N ASN A 55 -22.78 -4.69 -26.94
CA ASN A 55 -23.42 -5.51 -27.98
C ASN A 55 -22.62 -6.75 -28.42
N LEU A 56 -21.48 -7.05 -27.79
CA LEU A 56 -20.65 -8.20 -28.20
C LEU A 56 -21.05 -9.45 -27.41
N ALA A 57 -21.23 -10.56 -28.13
CA ALA A 57 -21.38 -11.87 -27.51
C ALA A 57 -20.10 -12.24 -26.77
N THR A 58 -20.18 -13.14 -25.79
CA THR A 58 -19.03 -13.54 -24.96
C THR A 58 -17.83 -14.00 -25.80
N GLN A 59 -18.08 -14.71 -26.90
CA GLN A 59 -17.03 -15.18 -27.81
C GLN A 59 -16.33 -14.02 -28.54
N ASP A 60 -17.09 -13.00 -28.94
CA ASP A 60 -16.56 -11.83 -29.63
C ASP A 60 -15.78 -10.93 -28.67
N VAL A 61 -16.24 -10.80 -27.42
CA VAL A 61 -15.50 -10.09 -26.36
C VAL A 61 -14.14 -10.75 -26.13
N GLU A 62 -14.10 -12.08 -26.03
CA GLU A 62 -12.84 -12.82 -25.87
C GLU A 62 -11.88 -12.56 -27.03
N GLN A 63 -12.35 -12.70 -28.27
CA GLN A 63 -11.51 -12.63 -29.45
C GLN A 63 -11.04 -11.21 -29.78
N TYR A 64 -11.91 -10.20 -29.63
CA TYR A 64 -11.64 -8.83 -30.05
C TYR A 64 -11.15 -7.91 -28.94
N ILE A 65 -11.40 -8.24 -27.67
CA ILE A 65 -11.05 -7.38 -26.54
C ILE A 65 -10.09 -8.11 -25.59
N THR A 66 -10.50 -9.24 -25.03
CA THR A 66 -9.75 -9.90 -23.96
C THR A 66 -8.40 -10.41 -24.43
N MET A 67 -8.35 -11.14 -25.55
CA MET A 67 -7.13 -11.71 -26.11
C MET A 67 -6.06 -10.66 -26.46
N PRO A 68 -6.38 -9.55 -27.17
CA PRO A 68 -5.38 -8.51 -27.43
C PRO A 68 -4.93 -7.78 -26.16
N VAL A 69 -5.82 -7.57 -25.18
CA VAL A 69 -5.47 -6.96 -23.90
C VAL A 69 -4.53 -7.86 -23.11
N GLU A 70 -4.82 -9.16 -23.03
CA GLU A 70 -3.97 -10.16 -22.37
C GLU A 70 -2.58 -10.21 -22.99
N LEU A 71 -2.50 -10.20 -24.32
CA LEU A 71 -1.23 -10.24 -25.05
C LEU A 71 -0.41 -8.95 -24.84
N ALA A 72 -1.07 -7.79 -24.71
CA ALA A 72 -0.42 -6.55 -24.32
C ALA A 72 0.10 -6.60 -22.87
N MET A 73 -0.68 -7.17 -21.94
CA MET A 73 -0.30 -7.31 -20.53
C MET A 73 0.83 -8.32 -20.32
N ALA A 74 0.92 -9.37 -21.14
CA ALA A 74 1.97 -10.39 -21.08
C ALA A 74 3.39 -9.82 -21.33
N ASN A 75 3.48 -8.68 -22.01
CA ASN A 75 4.75 -8.01 -22.27
C ASN A 75 5.20 -7.06 -21.13
N LEU A 76 4.39 -6.90 -20.07
CA LEU A 76 4.75 -6.01 -18.97
C LEU A 76 5.77 -6.66 -18.02
N PRO A 77 6.80 -5.92 -17.59
CA PRO A 77 7.79 -6.43 -16.66
C PRO A 77 7.19 -6.63 -15.26
N GLY A 78 7.53 -7.75 -14.62
CA GLY A 78 7.13 -8.01 -13.22
C GLY A 78 5.74 -8.63 -13.02
N VAL A 79 5.07 -9.05 -14.10
CA VAL A 79 3.80 -9.78 -14.01
C VAL A 79 4.08 -11.23 -13.60
N LYS A 80 3.42 -11.69 -12.53
CA LYS A 80 3.52 -13.09 -12.05
C LYS A 80 2.41 -13.98 -12.59
N GLU A 81 1.20 -13.44 -12.70
CA GLU A 81 0.02 -14.16 -13.12
C GLU A 81 -0.92 -13.19 -13.85
N ILE A 82 -1.53 -13.65 -14.94
CA ILE A 82 -2.57 -12.93 -15.69
C ILE A 82 -3.82 -13.78 -15.61
N ARG A 83 -4.95 -13.14 -15.29
CA ARG A 83 -6.27 -13.76 -15.30
C ARG A 83 -7.20 -12.87 -16.08
N SER A 84 -7.92 -13.47 -17.00
CA SER A 84 -8.91 -12.84 -17.85
C SER A 84 -10.25 -13.55 -17.70
N VAL A 85 -11.33 -12.79 -17.66
CA VAL A 85 -12.71 -13.28 -17.57
C VAL A 85 -13.58 -12.50 -18.54
N SER A 86 -13.99 -13.19 -19.60
CA SER A 86 -14.95 -12.67 -20.58
C SER A 86 -16.37 -13.06 -20.21
N LYS A 87 -17.26 -12.08 -20.10
CA LYS A 87 -18.70 -12.23 -19.91
C LYS A 87 -19.43 -11.43 -21.00
N PHE A 88 -20.73 -11.68 -21.17
CA PHE A 88 -21.53 -10.90 -22.12
C PHE A 88 -21.35 -9.40 -21.87
N GLY A 89 -20.76 -8.73 -22.86
CA GLY A 89 -20.47 -7.31 -22.83
C GLY A 89 -19.46 -6.81 -21.79
N LEU A 90 -18.64 -7.68 -21.20
CA LEU A 90 -17.66 -7.32 -20.16
C LEU A 90 -16.39 -8.17 -20.27
N SER A 91 -15.23 -7.53 -20.23
CA SER A 91 -13.89 -8.13 -20.13
C SER A 91 -13.22 -7.60 -18.87
N VAL A 92 -12.77 -8.50 -17.98
CA VAL A 92 -12.09 -8.17 -16.71
C VAL A 92 -10.85 -9.04 -16.53
#